data_AF-A0A968PFY4-F1
#
_entry.id   AF-A0A968PFY4-F1
#
_cell.length_a   1.000
_cell.length_b   1.000
_cell.length_c   1.000
_cell.angle_alpha   90.00
_cell.angle_beta   90.00
_cell.angle_gamma   90.00
#
_symmetry.space_group_name_H-M   'P 1'
#
loop_
_entity.id
_entity.type
_entity.pdbx_description
1 polymer ?
#
loop_
_entity_poly.entity_id
_entity_poly.type
_entity_poly.pdbx_seq_one_letter_code
_entity_poly.pdbx_strand_id
1 'polypeptide(L)'
;MKLAARGAGRWQESGGVRSKFGLFVSEVVEALNFLRNNGMGDCLNLLHFHLGSQINNIHNIKAAIIELVRVYVELQRMGAGLQYIDVGGGLGVDYDGTKTNDDSSINYTLQEYANDVVFHVKEICDEASVAHPTIISESGRAMVAYHSVLVFNVLGWSGFERFELPDRLSDAQRGWHARPGGEPV
;
A
#
# COMPACT_ATOMS: atom_id res chain seq x y z
N MET A 1 14.20 3.41 3.91
CA MET A 1 14.89 2.54 4.87
C MET A 1 14.62 1.09 4.50
N LYS A 2 15.59 0.20 4.72
CA LYS A 2 15.40 -1.24 4.60
C LYS A 2 14.86 -1.78 5.93
N LEU A 3 13.59 -2.16 5.94
CA LEU A 3 12.96 -2.81 7.07
C LEU A 3 13.27 -4.31 7.06
N ALA A 4 13.37 -4.89 8.26
CA ALA A 4 13.45 -6.32 8.48
C ALA A 4 12.14 -7.03 8.14
N ALA A 5 11.00 -6.33 8.28
CA ALA A 5 9.69 -6.78 7.82
C ALA A 5 9.73 -7.10 6.31
N ARG A 6 9.33 -8.34 5.96
CA ARG A 6 9.34 -8.84 4.58
C ARG A 6 8.05 -8.45 3.85
N GLY A 7 8.16 -8.11 2.56
CA GLY A 7 7.00 -8.13 1.65
C GLY A 7 6.47 -9.56 1.44
N ALA A 8 5.25 -9.69 0.95
CA ALA A 8 4.63 -10.96 0.54
C ALA A 8 4.06 -10.86 -0.89
N GLY A 9 3.88 -12.00 -1.55
CA GLY A 9 3.28 -12.12 -2.90
C GLY A 9 4.30 -12.08 -4.05
N ARG A 10 3.80 -12.14 -5.30
CA ARG A 10 4.63 -12.14 -6.53
C ARG A 10 5.55 -10.91 -6.71
N TRP A 11 5.36 -9.86 -5.92
CA TRP A 11 6.13 -8.60 -5.98
C TRP A 11 7.16 -8.45 -4.84
N GLN A 12 7.46 -9.55 -4.14
CA GLN A 12 8.32 -9.62 -2.96
C GLN A 12 9.72 -9.01 -3.17
N GLU A 13 10.25 -9.05 -4.39
CA GLU A 13 11.62 -8.59 -4.69
C GLU A 13 11.80 -7.05 -4.61
N SER A 14 10.71 -6.29 -4.43
CA SER A 14 10.75 -4.83 -4.41
C SER A 14 10.87 -4.19 -3.02
N GLY A 15 10.71 -4.96 -1.92
CA GLY A 15 10.68 -4.41 -0.56
C GLY A 15 11.49 -5.19 0.49
N GLY A 16 11.74 -4.56 1.65
CA GLY A 16 12.47 -5.14 2.78
C GLY A 16 13.99 -5.26 2.57
N VAL A 17 14.64 -6.19 3.28
CA VAL A 17 16.11 -6.43 3.27
C VAL A 17 16.68 -6.68 1.86
N ARG A 18 15.88 -7.27 0.95
CA ARG A 18 16.27 -7.53 -0.45
C ARG A 18 16.02 -6.35 -1.39
N SER A 19 15.52 -5.21 -0.87
CA SER A 19 15.29 -4.02 -1.69
C SER A 19 16.59 -3.52 -2.33
N LYS A 20 16.46 -3.06 -3.58
CA LYS A 20 17.54 -2.40 -4.34
C LYS A 20 17.99 -1.10 -3.68
N PHE A 21 17.12 -0.46 -2.91
CA PHE A 21 17.35 0.86 -2.33
C PHE A 21 17.14 0.86 -0.82
N GLY A 22 17.60 1.94 -0.19
CA GLY A 22 17.43 2.19 1.24
C GLY A 22 18.63 1.78 2.07
N LEU A 23 18.80 2.52 3.16
CA LEU A 23 19.80 2.28 4.19
C LEU A 23 19.25 1.30 5.24
N PHE A 24 20.12 0.45 5.79
CA PHE A 24 19.89 -0.28 7.02
C PHE A 24 19.78 0.69 8.21
N VAL A 25 19.15 0.26 9.29
CA VAL A 25 18.98 1.11 10.50
C VAL A 25 20.33 1.63 11.03
N SER A 26 21.38 0.79 11.01
CA SER A 26 22.74 1.21 11.40
C SER A 26 23.28 2.32 10.50
N GLU A 27 23.11 2.20 9.19
CA GLU A 27 23.54 3.20 8.21
C GLU A 27 22.74 4.51 8.35
N VAL A 28 21.46 4.44 8.75
CA VAL A 28 20.65 5.63 9.03
C VAL A 28 21.16 6.37 10.27
N VAL A 29 21.53 5.63 11.32
CA VAL A 29 22.16 6.19 12.52
C VAL A 29 23.51 6.84 12.19
N GLU A 30 24.34 6.17 11.37
CA GLU A 30 25.60 6.73 10.87
C GLU A 30 25.37 8.01 10.05
N ALA A 31 24.38 8.03 9.18
CA ALA A 31 24.00 9.20 8.39
C ALA A 31 23.55 10.37 9.28
N LEU A 32 22.75 10.11 10.32
CA LEU A 32 22.36 11.14 11.28
C LEU A 32 23.57 11.70 12.04
N ASN A 33 24.48 10.84 12.50
CA ASN A 33 25.71 11.28 13.16
C ASN A 33 26.60 12.11 12.22
N PHE A 34 26.72 11.71 10.96
CA PHE A 34 27.41 12.49 9.94
C PHE A 34 26.78 13.89 9.78
N LEU A 35 25.46 13.98 9.65
CA LEU A 35 24.74 15.26 9.57
C LEU A 35 24.97 16.12 10.81
N ARG A 36 24.87 15.53 12.01
CA ARG A 36 25.10 16.24 13.28
C ARG A 36 26.52 16.79 13.40
N ASN A 37 27.53 16.02 13.01
CA ASN A 37 28.93 16.45 13.03
C ASN A 37 29.21 17.63 12.09
N ASN A 38 28.34 17.86 11.10
CA ASN A 38 28.39 18.99 10.17
C ASN A 38 27.40 20.11 10.53
N GLY A 39 26.74 20.05 11.70
CA GLY A 39 25.75 21.05 12.11
C GLY A 39 24.43 20.99 11.34
N MET A 40 24.10 19.85 10.72
CA MET A 40 22.94 19.63 9.85
C MET A 40 21.96 18.58 10.41
N GLY A 41 21.98 18.32 11.73
CA GLY A 41 21.15 17.27 12.35
C GLY A 41 19.64 17.46 12.15
N ASP A 42 19.21 18.71 11.98
CA ASP A 42 17.85 19.15 11.67
C ASP A 42 17.44 18.92 10.21
N CYS A 43 18.38 18.64 9.31
CA CYS A 43 18.07 18.42 7.88
C CYS A 43 17.41 17.07 7.60
N LEU A 44 17.57 16.08 8.49
CA LEU A 44 16.90 14.78 8.37
C LEU A 44 15.43 14.92 8.79
N ASN A 45 14.57 15.26 7.82
CA ASN A 45 13.17 15.62 8.07
C ASN A 45 12.13 14.53 7.72
N LEU A 46 12.50 13.53 6.91
CA LEU A 46 11.56 12.51 6.43
C LEU A 46 12.17 11.12 6.52
N LEU A 47 11.37 10.19 7.05
CA LEU A 47 11.68 8.77 7.04
C LEU A 47 10.73 8.03 6.10
N HIS A 48 11.28 7.42 5.05
CA HIS A 48 10.53 6.71 4.01
C HIS A 48 10.80 5.20 4.07
N PHE A 49 9.79 4.38 3.82
CA PHE A 49 9.95 2.97 3.44
C PHE A 49 8.97 2.56 2.34
N HIS A 50 9.29 1.47 1.65
CA HIS A 50 8.42 0.88 0.64
C HIS A 50 8.45 -0.65 0.76
N LEU A 51 7.30 -1.25 1.07
CA LEU A 51 7.14 -2.72 1.13
C LEU A 51 7.06 -3.38 -0.24
N GLY A 52 6.76 -2.59 -1.27
CA GLY A 52 6.42 -3.07 -2.61
C GLY A 52 4.98 -2.74 -2.97
N SER A 53 4.53 -3.24 -4.13
CA SER A 53 3.18 -3.04 -4.64
C SER A 53 2.27 -4.23 -4.32
N GLN A 54 0.96 -3.98 -4.23
CA GLN A 54 -0.07 -5.01 -4.04
C GLN A 54 0.20 -5.88 -2.79
N ILE A 55 0.31 -5.25 -1.62
CA ILE A 55 0.42 -6.00 -0.37
C ILE A 55 -0.96 -6.57 -0.06
N ASN A 56 -1.11 -7.87 -0.15
CA ASN A 56 -2.40 -8.56 -0.06
C ASN A 56 -2.84 -8.93 1.37
N ASN A 57 -1.90 -8.88 2.33
CA ASN A 57 -2.15 -9.20 3.73
C ASN A 57 -1.85 -8.01 4.65
N ILE A 58 -2.87 -7.54 5.37
CA ILE A 58 -2.79 -6.42 6.31
C ILE A 58 -1.74 -6.61 7.40
N HIS A 59 -1.49 -7.84 7.85
CA HIS A 59 -0.50 -8.14 8.88
C HIS A 59 0.92 -7.71 8.47
N ASN A 60 1.25 -7.77 7.18
CA ASN A 60 2.57 -7.36 6.68
C ASN A 60 2.73 -5.83 6.73
N ILE A 61 1.65 -5.11 6.40
CA ILE A 61 1.60 -3.64 6.49
C ILE A 61 1.79 -3.23 7.95
N LYS A 62 1.00 -3.83 8.84
CA LYS A 62 1.06 -3.60 10.29
C LYS A 62 2.48 -3.79 10.85
N ALA A 63 3.12 -4.92 10.53
CA ALA A 63 4.47 -5.22 11.00
C ALA A 63 5.50 -4.17 10.54
N ALA A 64 5.40 -3.72 9.29
CA ALA A 64 6.31 -2.73 8.74
C ALA A 64 6.10 -1.32 9.33
N ILE A 65 4.84 -0.90 9.55
CA ILE A 65 4.53 0.37 10.20
C ILE A 65 5.09 0.39 11.62
N ILE A 66 4.90 -0.69 12.39
CA ILE A 66 5.43 -0.78 13.76
C ILE A 66 6.96 -0.65 13.76
N GLU A 67 7.65 -1.34 12.85
CA GLU A 67 9.11 -1.25 12.74
C GLU A 67 9.56 0.18 12.39
N LEU A 68 8.96 0.78 11.37
CA LEU A 68 9.25 2.13 10.92
C LEU A 68 9.07 3.18 12.03
N VAL A 69 7.93 3.15 12.72
CA VAL A 69 7.61 4.17 13.73
C VAL A 69 8.53 4.05 14.94
N ARG A 70 8.94 2.83 15.31
CA ARG A 70 9.98 2.62 16.34
C ARG A 70 11.29 3.28 15.94
N VAL A 71 11.72 3.12 14.68
CA VAL A 71 12.96 3.77 14.21
C VAL A 71 12.79 5.31 14.15
N TYR A 72 11.63 5.81 13.71
CA TYR A 72 11.32 7.24 13.74
C TYR A 72 11.47 7.83 15.15
N VAL A 73 10.89 7.17 16.16
CA VAL A 73 10.97 7.60 17.56
C VAL A 73 12.42 7.67 18.05
N GLU A 74 13.22 6.64 17.77
CA GLU A 74 14.62 6.62 18.21
C GLU A 74 15.45 7.71 17.52
N LEU A 75 15.22 7.96 16.23
CA LEU A 75 15.89 9.05 15.52
C LEU A 75 15.47 10.43 16.05
N GLN A 76 14.18 10.62 16.38
CA GLN A 76 13.68 11.82 17.05
C GLN A 76 14.39 12.06 18.40
N ARG A 77 14.52 11.01 19.23
CA ARG A 77 15.26 11.07 20.51
C ARG A 77 16.75 11.39 20.33
N MET A 78 17.33 10.98 19.21
CA MET A 78 18.71 11.32 18.83
C MET A 78 18.86 12.76 18.32
N GLY A 79 17.78 13.52 18.21
CA GLY A 79 17.76 14.92 17.80
C GLY A 79 17.63 15.14 16.29
N ALA A 80 17.12 14.16 15.54
CA ALA A 80 16.79 14.36 14.13
C ALA A 80 15.58 15.30 13.98
N GLY A 81 15.59 16.14 12.95
CA GLY A 81 14.50 17.07 12.64
C GLY A 81 13.19 16.44 12.12
N LEU A 82 13.02 15.11 12.23
CA LEU A 82 11.97 14.35 11.55
C LEU A 82 10.56 14.89 11.77
N GLN A 83 9.87 15.31 10.71
CA GLN A 83 8.47 15.75 10.74
C GLN A 83 7.54 14.82 9.95
N TYR A 84 8.12 13.96 9.09
CA TYR A 84 7.37 13.17 8.14
C TYR A 84 7.73 11.70 8.25
N ILE A 85 6.69 10.87 8.19
CA ILE A 85 6.80 9.46 7.86
C ILE A 85 6.12 9.24 6.52
N ASP A 86 6.84 8.63 5.60
CA ASP A 86 6.29 8.19 4.33
C ASP A 86 6.22 6.66 4.30
N VAL A 87 4.98 6.16 4.24
CA VAL A 87 4.71 4.72 4.25
C VAL A 87 4.83 4.06 2.88
N GLY A 88 5.14 4.87 1.87
CA GLY A 88 5.24 4.46 0.48
C GLY A 88 3.92 3.94 -0.07
N GLY A 89 4.00 3.22 -1.19
CA GLY A 89 2.88 2.46 -1.74
C GLY A 89 2.64 1.14 -1.01
N GLY A 90 1.79 0.30 -1.61
CA GLY A 90 1.52 -1.05 -1.12
C GLY A 90 0.05 -1.31 -0.79
N LEU A 91 -0.74 -0.25 -0.61
CA LEU A 91 -2.20 -0.34 -0.63
C LEU A 91 -2.65 -1.08 -1.89
N GLY A 92 -3.18 -2.27 -1.69
CA GLY A 92 -3.58 -3.16 -2.77
C GLY A 92 -4.98 -2.87 -3.26
N VAL A 93 -5.34 -3.61 -4.31
CA VAL A 93 -6.62 -3.51 -5.00
C VAL A 93 -7.21 -4.91 -5.09
N ASP A 94 -8.49 -5.05 -4.76
CA ASP A 94 -9.22 -6.29 -4.97
C ASP A 94 -9.66 -6.39 -6.44
N TYR A 95 -8.95 -7.20 -7.24
CA TYR A 95 -9.21 -7.34 -8.67
C TYR A 95 -10.23 -8.43 -9.00
N ASP A 96 -10.35 -9.47 -8.16
CA ASP A 96 -11.25 -10.60 -8.39
C ASP A 96 -12.49 -10.59 -7.48
N GLY A 97 -12.54 -9.69 -6.50
CA GLY A 97 -13.68 -9.48 -5.60
C GLY A 97 -13.77 -10.50 -4.46
N THR A 98 -12.75 -11.35 -4.29
CA THR A 98 -12.78 -12.46 -3.33
C THR A 98 -12.48 -12.04 -1.90
N LYS A 99 -11.84 -10.88 -1.70
CA LYS A 99 -11.40 -10.38 -0.38
C LYS A 99 -10.49 -11.34 0.37
N THR A 100 -9.72 -12.16 -0.36
CA THR A 100 -8.71 -13.06 0.19
C THR A 100 -7.33 -12.42 0.15
N ASN A 101 -6.35 -13.09 0.76
CA ASN A 101 -4.94 -12.73 0.65
C ASN A 101 -4.25 -13.39 -0.56
N ASP A 102 -4.99 -13.70 -1.62
CA ASP A 102 -4.44 -14.21 -2.87
C ASP A 102 -3.72 -13.09 -3.66
N ASP A 103 -2.97 -13.47 -4.70
CA ASP A 103 -2.15 -12.53 -5.47
C ASP A 103 -2.95 -11.43 -6.18
N SER A 104 -4.21 -11.71 -6.54
CA SER A 104 -5.15 -10.81 -7.24
C SER A 104 -6.13 -10.08 -6.32
N SER A 105 -6.03 -10.28 -5.00
CA SER A 105 -6.95 -9.72 -4.02
C SER A 105 -6.19 -9.05 -2.85
N ILE A 106 -6.96 -8.51 -1.90
CA ILE A 106 -6.51 -8.04 -0.59
C ILE A 106 -7.46 -8.56 0.50
N ASN A 107 -6.93 -8.84 1.70
CA ASN A 107 -7.74 -9.27 2.85
C ASN A 107 -8.16 -8.12 3.79
N TYR A 108 -8.18 -6.89 3.28
CA TYR A 108 -8.47 -5.69 4.07
C TYR A 108 -9.16 -4.61 3.24
N THR A 109 -9.76 -3.65 3.93
CA THR A 109 -10.38 -2.47 3.34
C THR A 109 -9.48 -1.24 3.42
N LEU A 110 -9.78 -0.20 2.63
CA LEU A 110 -9.11 1.09 2.73
C LEU A 110 -9.19 1.67 4.16
N GLN A 111 -10.34 1.52 4.81
CA GLN A 111 -10.53 2.03 6.17
C GLN A 111 -9.68 1.26 7.19
N GLU A 112 -9.59 -0.06 7.07
CA GLU A 112 -8.70 -0.88 7.92
C GLU A 112 -7.24 -0.50 7.73
N TYR A 113 -6.80 -0.33 6.47
CA TYR A 113 -5.45 0.16 6.16
C TYR A 113 -5.17 1.52 6.82
N ALA A 114 -6.06 2.49 6.64
CA ALA A 114 -5.89 3.83 7.23
C ALA A 114 -5.88 3.77 8.77
N ASN A 115 -6.78 2.98 9.36
CA ASN A 115 -6.84 2.78 10.81
C ASN A 115 -5.55 2.18 11.35
N ASP A 116 -5.04 1.10 10.74
CA ASP A 116 -3.81 0.44 11.20
C ASP A 116 -2.59 1.37 11.11
N VAL A 117 -2.46 2.13 10.02
CA VAL A 117 -1.36 3.11 9.87
C VAL A 117 -1.44 4.19 10.95
N VAL A 118 -2.60 4.85 11.09
CA VAL A 118 -2.77 5.95 12.05
C VAL A 118 -2.67 5.46 13.49
N PHE A 119 -3.29 4.32 13.81
CA PHE A 119 -3.32 3.76 15.15
C PHE A 119 -1.90 3.47 15.66
N HIS A 120 -1.07 2.77 14.88
CA HIS A 120 0.27 2.41 15.33
C HIS A 120 1.23 3.60 15.37
N VAL A 121 1.10 4.55 14.44
CA VAL A 121 1.85 5.81 14.53
C VAL A 121 1.52 6.52 15.84
N LYS A 122 0.22 6.69 16.14
CA LYS A 122 -0.24 7.34 17.36
C LYS A 122 0.24 6.61 18.62
N GLU A 123 -0.04 5.31 18.73
CA GLU A 123 0.25 4.49 19.92
C GLU A 123 1.73 4.56 20.30
N ILE A 124 2.61 4.34 19.33
CA ILE A 124 4.06 4.31 19.58
C ILE A 124 4.61 5.72 19.86
N CYS A 125 4.10 6.75 19.19
CA CYS A 125 4.53 8.13 19.47
C CYS A 125 4.05 8.61 20.86
N ASP A 126 2.81 8.28 21.25
CA ASP A 126 2.26 8.58 22.56
C ASP A 126 3.07 7.90 23.68
N GLU A 127 3.33 6.61 23.55
CA GLU A 127 4.16 5.84 24.49
C GLU A 127 5.56 6.45 24.63
N ALA A 128 6.13 6.89 23.52
CA ALA A 128 7.46 7.46 23.49
C ALA A 128 7.53 8.94 23.91
N SER A 129 6.38 9.60 24.09
CA SER A 129 6.25 11.05 24.29
C SER A 129 6.93 11.87 23.19
N VAL A 130 6.77 11.43 21.93
CA VAL A 130 7.28 12.11 20.72
C VAL A 130 6.12 12.73 19.95
N ALA A 131 6.36 13.90 19.33
CA ALA A 131 5.37 14.55 18.48
C ALA A 131 4.97 13.66 17.29
N HIS A 132 3.67 13.64 16.99
CA HIS A 132 3.13 12.86 15.88
C HIS A 132 3.63 13.42 14.54
N PRO A 133 4.18 12.58 13.65
CA PRO A 133 4.59 13.02 12.32
C PRO A 133 3.40 13.24 11.39
N THR A 134 3.62 14.01 10.33
CA THR A 134 2.75 13.97 9.16
C THR A 134 2.96 12.65 8.41
N ILE A 135 1.88 11.95 8.13
CA ILE A 135 1.89 10.67 7.42
C ILE A 135 1.67 10.92 5.92
N ILE A 136 2.56 10.37 5.09
CA ILE A 136 2.47 10.38 3.63
C ILE A 136 2.26 8.94 3.15
N SER A 137 1.42 8.76 2.13
CA SER A 137 1.21 7.47 1.44
C SER A 137 1.31 7.66 -0.07
N GLU A 138 2.03 6.77 -0.73
CA GLU A 138 2.27 6.79 -2.19
C GLU A 138 1.41 5.73 -2.89
N SER A 139 0.13 5.70 -2.57
CA SER A 139 -0.83 4.65 -2.99
C SER A 139 -1.26 4.74 -4.46
N GLY A 140 -0.31 4.79 -5.40
CA GLY A 140 -0.56 5.02 -6.82
C GLY A 140 -1.51 4.00 -7.45
N ARG A 141 -1.31 2.70 -7.20
CA ARG A 141 -2.17 1.62 -7.74
C ARG A 141 -3.62 1.82 -7.32
N ALA A 142 -3.88 2.07 -6.04
CA ALA A 142 -5.23 2.23 -5.51
C ALA A 142 -5.94 3.46 -6.11
N MET A 143 -5.19 4.52 -6.41
CA MET A 143 -5.73 5.73 -7.05
C MET A 143 -6.13 5.50 -8.52
N VAL A 144 -5.37 4.69 -9.26
CA VAL A 144 -5.56 4.55 -10.72
C VAL A 144 -6.17 3.22 -11.14
N ALA A 145 -6.34 2.22 -10.28
CA ALA A 145 -6.77 0.89 -10.76
C ALA A 145 -8.13 0.89 -11.47
N TYR A 146 -9.07 1.73 -11.02
CA TYR A 146 -10.46 1.71 -11.49
C TYR A 146 -10.80 2.83 -12.49
N HIS A 147 -9.81 3.62 -12.95
CA HIS A 147 -10.09 4.80 -13.80
C HIS A 147 -10.23 4.50 -15.29
N SER A 148 -9.92 3.27 -15.75
CA SER A 148 -9.87 2.92 -17.17
C SER A 148 -10.47 1.55 -17.44
N VAL A 149 -11.17 1.40 -18.56
CA VAL A 149 -11.69 0.12 -19.06
C VAL A 149 -11.22 -0.08 -20.50
N LEU A 150 -10.69 -1.26 -20.81
CA LEU A 150 -10.36 -1.66 -22.18
C LEU A 150 -11.57 -2.39 -22.80
N VAL A 151 -12.15 -1.80 -23.84
CA VAL A 151 -13.30 -2.37 -24.58
C VAL A 151 -12.87 -2.70 -26.00
N PHE A 152 -13.12 -3.93 -26.45
CA PHE A 152 -12.85 -4.38 -27.81
C PHE A 152 -13.90 -5.37 -28.28
N ASN A 153 -14.07 -5.47 -29.60
CA ASN A 153 -15.04 -6.38 -30.21
C ASN A 153 -14.49 -7.82 -30.25
N VAL A 154 -15.38 -8.81 -30.09
CA VAL A 154 -15.07 -10.20 -30.43
C VAL A 154 -15.00 -10.33 -31.95
N LEU A 155 -13.81 -10.57 -32.49
CA LEU A 155 -13.58 -10.62 -33.95
C LEU A 155 -13.95 -11.98 -34.57
N GLY A 156 -14.01 -13.03 -33.75
CA GLY A 156 -14.34 -14.38 -34.18
C GLY A 156 -14.49 -15.31 -32.99
N TRP A 157 -15.21 -16.41 -33.21
CA TRP A 157 -15.45 -17.46 -32.22
C TRP A 157 -15.37 -18.84 -32.90
N SER A 158 -14.93 -19.85 -32.16
CA SER A 158 -14.86 -21.24 -32.62
C SER A 158 -15.43 -22.17 -31.56
N GLY A 159 -16.41 -22.99 -31.93
CA GLY A 159 -16.98 -24.04 -31.08
C GLY A 159 -18.01 -24.87 -31.84
N PHE A 160 -18.48 -25.94 -31.20
CA PHE A 160 -19.35 -26.93 -31.85
C PHE A 160 -20.82 -26.50 -31.92
N GLU A 161 -21.28 -25.64 -31.01
CA GLU A 161 -22.66 -25.16 -30.97
C GLU A 161 -22.81 -23.85 -31.75
N ARG A 162 -23.58 -23.85 -32.84
CA ARG A 162 -24.01 -22.60 -33.47
C ARG A 162 -25.09 -21.96 -32.59
N PHE A 163 -24.72 -20.96 -31.80
CA PHE A 163 -25.71 -20.02 -31.28
C PHE A 163 -25.84 -18.85 -32.25
N GLU A 164 -27.07 -18.47 -32.57
CA GLU A 164 -27.33 -17.21 -33.28
C GLU A 164 -27.15 -16.06 -32.29
N LEU A 165 -26.25 -15.14 -32.61
CA LEU A 165 -26.15 -13.89 -31.86
C LEU A 165 -27.40 -13.06 -32.17
N PRO A 166 -28.16 -12.64 -31.16
CA PRO A 166 -29.32 -11.79 -31.40
C PRO A 166 -28.85 -10.41 -31.88
N ASP A 167 -29.50 -9.87 -32.92
CA ASP A 167 -29.22 -8.51 -33.45
C ASP A 167 -29.38 -7.42 -32.38
N ARG A 168 -30.17 -7.71 -31.34
CA ARG A 168 -30.37 -6.87 -30.16
C ARG A 168 -30.48 -7.74 -28.92
N LEU A 169 -29.73 -7.36 -27.88
CA LEU A 169 -29.97 -7.86 -26.53
C LEU A 169 -31.38 -7.46 -26.10
N SER A 170 -32.12 -8.40 -25.53
CA SER A 170 -33.39 -8.14 -24.84
C SER A 170 -33.17 -7.27 -23.60
N ASP A 171 -34.21 -6.61 -23.10
CA ASP A 171 -34.12 -5.78 -21.90
C ASP A 171 -33.66 -6.59 -20.66
N ALA A 172 -34.03 -7.88 -20.60
CA ALA A 172 -33.54 -8.80 -19.57
C ALA A 172 -32.02 -9.05 -19.68
N GLN A 173 -31.48 -9.17 -20.90
CA GLN A 173 -30.04 -9.34 -21.13
C GLN A 173 -29.25 -8.04 -20.95
N ARG A 174 -29.88 -6.89 -21.17
CA ARG A 174 -29.31 -5.56 -20.87
C ARG A 174 -29.30 -5.27 -19.37
N GLY A 175 -30.15 -5.95 -18.61
CA GLY A 175 -30.35 -5.79 -17.16
C GLY A 175 -29.28 -6.43 -16.28
N TRP A 176 -28.02 -6.56 -16.73
CA TRP A 176 -26.93 -7.13 -15.91
C TRP A 176 -26.55 -6.25 -14.69
N HIS A 177 -27.22 -5.10 -14.50
CA HIS A 177 -27.03 -4.22 -13.35
C HIS A 177 -28.20 -4.20 -12.34
N ALA A 178 -29.26 -4.99 -12.52
CA ALA A 178 -30.28 -5.09 -11.48
C ALA A 178 -29.76 -5.95 -10.33
N ARG A 179 -29.36 -5.32 -9.21
CA ARG A 179 -29.25 -6.02 -7.93
C ARG A 179 -30.58 -6.75 -7.65
N PRO A 180 -30.59 -7.89 -6.94
CA PRO A 180 -31.83 -8.39 -6.37
C PRO A 180 -32.41 -7.30 -5.46
N GLY A 181 -33.44 -6.60 -5.93
CA GLY A 181 -34.02 -5.43 -5.25
C GLY A 181 -34.35 -4.21 -6.12
N GLY A 182 -33.84 -4.11 -7.35
CA GLY A 182 -34.38 -3.16 -8.34
C GLY A 182 -34.17 -1.66 -8.11
N GLU A 183 -33.24 -1.23 -7.26
CA GLU A 183 -32.88 0.19 -7.18
C GLU A 183 -31.77 0.56 -8.18
N PRO A 184 -31.95 1.64 -8.97
CA PRO A 184 -30.91 2.19 -9.85
C PRO A 184 -29.87 2.97 -9.04
N VAL A 185 -28.68 3.14 -9.62
CA VAL A 185 -27.54 3.90 -9.06
C VAL A 185 -27.82 5.39 -9.02
#